data_AF-A0A1F6DI73-F1
#
_entry.id   AF-A0A1F6DI73-F1
#
_cell.length_a   1.000
_cell.length_b   1.000
_cell.length_c   1.000
_cell.angle_alpha   90.00
_cell.angle_beta   90.00
_cell.angle_gamma   90.00
#
_symmetry.space_group_name_H-M   'P 1'
#
loop_
_entity.id
_entity.type
_entity.pdbx_description
1 polymer ?
#
loop_
_entity_poly.entity_id
_entity_poly.type
_entity_poly.pdbx_seq_one_letter_code
_entity_poly.pdbx_strand_id
1 'polypeptide(L)'
;MNANVSLVDYAEHVSIKAGEFLLAKGFDLATSSGIAGAPLKVTDSLGILQKIPGAVPKEYFFGLITVQPRRKFLGTIWFKDSLRNATEGDWIFELHGRENLAQVQELAGGMASTFNVKIRLHLTCEHSRTEAVRSILGD
;
A
#
# COMPACT_ATOMS: atom_id res chain seq x y z
N MET A 1 4.68 -34.90 34.68
CA MET A 1 3.68 -34.45 33.68
C MET A 1 4.40 -33.50 32.73
N ASN A 2 4.79 -33.97 31.55
CA ASN A 2 5.41 -33.12 30.54
C ASN A 2 4.28 -32.42 29.78
N ALA A 3 4.13 -31.12 30.00
CA ALA A 3 3.30 -30.30 29.14
C ALA A 3 3.95 -30.28 27.75
N ASN A 4 3.38 -31.02 26.81
CA ASN A 4 3.66 -30.82 25.39
C ASN A 4 3.16 -29.42 25.04
N VAL A 5 4.03 -28.42 25.14
CA VAL A 5 3.79 -27.10 24.57
C VAL A 5 3.84 -27.29 23.06
N SER A 6 2.68 -27.44 22.43
CA SER A 6 2.56 -27.38 20.98
C SER A 6 3.08 -26.02 20.54
N LEU A 7 4.22 -26.00 19.84
CA LEU A 7 4.72 -24.83 19.12
C LEU A 7 3.61 -24.38 18.18
N VAL A 8 2.93 -23.28 18.53
CA VAL A 8 1.96 -22.64 17.64
C VAL A 8 2.78 -21.94 16.56
N ASP A 9 2.77 -22.51 15.36
CA ASP A 9 3.40 -21.92 14.19
C ASP A 9 2.52 -20.76 13.70
N TYR A 10 2.82 -19.55 14.16
CA TYR A 10 2.15 -18.35 13.71
C TYR A 10 2.68 -18.00 12.32
N ALA A 11 2.11 -18.60 11.29
CA ALA A 11 2.37 -18.19 9.92
C ALA A 11 2.03 -16.70 9.77
N GLU A 12 3.06 -15.90 9.50
CA GLU A 12 2.91 -14.46 9.34
C GLU A 12 1.98 -14.13 8.18
N HIS A 13 1.02 -13.23 8.45
CA HIS A 13 -0.05 -12.89 7.53
C HIS A 13 0.50 -12.22 6.26
N VAL A 14 -0.13 -12.51 5.11
CA VAL A 14 0.34 -12.10 3.79
C VAL A 14 0.50 -10.58 3.62
N SER A 15 -0.38 -9.79 4.24
CA SER A 15 -0.28 -8.33 4.21
C SER A 15 0.92 -7.78 4.99
N ILE A 16 1.41 -8.48 6.02
CA ILE A 16 2.65 -8.09 6.70
C ILE A 16 3.82 -8.27 5.74
N LYS A 17 3.97 -9.47 5.17
CA LYS A 17 5.05 -9.78 4.20
C LYS A 17 5.03 -8.88 2.97
N ALA A 18 3.84 -8.65 2.41
CA ALA A 18 3.67 -7.73 1.28
C ALA A 18 4.03 -6.30 1.65
N GLY A 19 3.67 -5.84 2.85
CA GLY A 19 4.04 -4.52 3.36
C GLY A 19 5.55 -4.36 3.55
N GLU A 20 6.22 -5.36 4.12
CA GLU A 20 7.69 -5.36 4.27
C GLU A 20 8.39 -5.33 2.90
N PHE A 21 7.91 -6.12 1.94
CA PHE A 21 8.43 -6.11 0.57
C PHE A 21 8.33 -4.72 -0.07
N LEU A 22 7.18 -4.05 0.10
CA LEU A 22 6.96 -2.69 -0.43
C LEU A 22 7.90 -1.67 0.21
N LEU A 23 8.05 -1.72 1.53
CA LEU A 23 8.97 -0.86 2.27
C LEU A 23 10.42 -1.06 1.83
N ALA A 24 10.86 -2.32 1.66
CA ALA A 24 12.19 -2.66 1.18
C ALA A 24 12.47 -2.15 -0.25
N LYS A 25 11.43 -1.98 -1.07
CA LYS A 25 11.49 -1.39 -2.42
C LYS A 25 11.39 0.14 -2.42
N GLY A 26 11.30 0.77 -1.26
CA GLY A 26 11.27 2.23 -1.10
C GLY A 26 9.89 2.87 -1.28
N PHE A 27 8.81 2.08 -1.24
CA PHE A 27 7.44 2.59 -1.19
C PHE A 27 7.01 2.89 0.23
N ASP A 28 6.05 3.81 0.39
CA ASP A 28 5.38 4.04 1.66
C ASP A 28 4.00 3.34 1.67
N LEU A 29 3.56 2.91 2.85
CA LEU A 29 2.27 2.26 3.03
C LEU A 29 1.16 3.30 3.34
N ALA A 30 -0.02 3.02 2.83
CA ALA A 30 -1.22 3.81 3.03
C ALA A 30 -2.45 2.95 3.28
N THR A 31 -3.54 3.60 3.70
CA THR A 31 -4.88 3.02 3.61
C THR A 31 -5.27 2.79 2.14
N SER A 32 -6.30 1.98 1.90
CA SER A 32 -6.88 1.78 0.57
C SER A 32 -7.42 3.06 -0.08
N SER A 33 -7.60 4.13 0.70
CA SER A 33 -7.98 5.47 0.24
C SER A 33 -6.80 6.41 -0.02
N GLY A 34 -5.56 5.95 0.19
CA GLY A 34 -4.35 6.72 -0.07
C GLY A 34 -3.95 7.69 1.06
N ILE A 35 -4.34 7.41 2.31
CA ILE A 35 -3.90 8.18 3.50
C ILE A 35 -2.60 7.54 4.04
N ALA A 36 -1.52 8.32 4.12
CA ALA A 36 -0.25 7.82 4.66
C ALA A 36 -0.31 7.57 6.17
N GLY A 37 0.68 6.82 6.66
CA GLY A 37 0.82 6.53 8.09
C GLY A 37 0.00 5.34 8.55
N ALA A 38 -0.42 4.47 7.63
CA ALA A 38 -0.97 3.18 7.99
C ALA A 38 0.17 2.33 8.62
N PRO A 39 0.11 2.00 9.93
CA PRO A 39 1.09 1.11 10.52
C PRO A 39 1.00 -0.26 9.84
N LEU A 40 2.13 -0.94 9.72
CA LEU A 40 2.16 -2.31 9.20
C LEU A 40 1.36 -3.21 10.15
N LYS A 41 0.18 -3.63 9.69
CA LYS A 41 -0.77 -4.42 10.47
C LYS A 41 -1.49 -5.41 9.58
N VAL A 42 -2.03 -6.46 10.18
CA VAL A 42 -2.86 -7.44 9.48
C VAL A 42 -4.07 -6.73 8.90
N THR A 43 -4.21 -6.84 7.59
CA THR A 43 -5.28 -6.20 6.81
C THR A 43 -5.54 -6.96 5.51
N ASP A 44 -6.71 -6.74 4.93
CA ASP A 44 -7.15 -7.30 3.66
C ASP A 44 -6.68 -6.47 2.45
N SER A 45 -6.15 -5.27 2.67
CA SER A 45 -5.64 -4.40 1.61
C SER A 45 -4.51 -3.49 2.04
N LEU A 46 -3.64 -3.11 1.11
CA LEU A 46 -2.59 -2.12 1.32
C LEU A 46 -2.61 -1.06 0.23
N GLY A 47 -2.68 0.20 0.64
CA GLY A 47 -2.43 1.33 -0.25
C GLY A 47 -0.93 1.54 -0.45
N ILE A 48 -0.53 1.93 -1.65
CA ILE A 48 0.86 2.08 -2.05
C ILE A 48 1.12 3.53 -2.47
N LEU A 49 2.07 4.16 -1.78
CA LEU A 49 2.51 5.52 -2.02
C LEU A 49 3.95 5.53 -2.55
N GLN A 50 4.20 6.39 -3.53
CA GLN A 50 5.53 6.67 -4.05
C GLN A 50 5.93 8.11 -3.69
N LYS A 51 7.12 8.28 -3.14
CA LYS A 51 7.70 9.61 -2.91
C LYS A 51 7.95 10.30 -4.25
N ILE A 52 7.48 11.54 -4.40
CA ILE A 52 7.82 12.37 -5.56
C ILE A 52 9.16 13.08 -5.27
N PRO A 53 10.22 12.83 -6.06
CA PRO A 53 11.50 13.50 -5.88
C PRO A 53 11.34 15.02 -5.96
N GLY A 54 11.97 15.76 -5.04
CA GLY A 54 11.94 17.23 -5.04
C GLY A 54 10.62 17.85 -4.58
N ALA A 55 9.72 17.09 -3.95
CA ALA A 55 8.53 17.64 -3.34
C ALA A 55 8.89 18.62 -2.20
N VAL A 56 8.66 19.92 -2.44
CA VAL A 56 8.88 20.98 -1.47
C VAL A 56 7.72 21.00 -0.47
N PRO A 57 7.98 20.99 0.85
CA PRO A 57 6.93 21.17 1.86
C PRO A 57 6.15 22.46 1.60
N LYS A 58 4.83 22.38 1.74
CA LYS A 58 4.00 23.59 1.68
C LYS A 58 3.71 24.05 3.09
N GLU A 59 4.07 25.30 3.35
CA GLU A 59 3.72 25.99 4.57
C GLU A 59 2.39 26.70 4.39
N TYR A 60 1.50 26.50 5.35
CA TYR A 60 0.24 27.20 5.47
C TYR A 60 0.19 27.92 6.82
N PHE A 61 -0.66 28.95 6.92
CA PHE A 61 -0.82 29.75 8.15
C PHE A 61 0.52 30.27 8.72
N PHE A 62 1.28 31.02 7.92
CA PHE A 62 2.55 31.63 8.35
C PHE A 62 3.57 30.63 8.94
N GLY A 63 3.64 29.41 8.40
CA GLY A 63 4.60 28.39 8.85
C GLY A 63 4.11 27.53 10.03
N LEU A 64 2.87 27.74 10.52
CA LEU A 64 2.30 26.91 11.59
C LEU A 64 1.89 25.51 11.11
N ILE A 65 1.62 25.35 9.82
CA ILE A 65 1.25 24.05 9.23
C ILE A 65 2.24 23.73 8.11
N THR A 66 3.15 22.78 8.37
CA THR A 66 4.05 22.23 7.37
C THR A 66 3.47 20.92 6.84
N VAL A 67 3.03 20.90 5.58
CA VAL A 67 2.58 19.67 4.91
C VAL A 67 3.78 19.04 4.21
N GLN A 68 4.21 17.89 4.72
CA GLN A 68 5.32 17.07 4.20
C GLN A 68 4.93 16.30 2.90
N PRO A 69 5.89 15.70 2.16
CA PRO A 69 5.93 15.74 0.71
C PRO A 69 4.75 15.02 0.04
N ARG A 70 4.24 15.63 -1.04
CA ARG A 70 3.20 15.08 -1.92
C ARG A 70 3.63 13.71 -2.45
N ARG A 71 3.16 12.64 -1.81
CA ARG A 71 3.34 11.28 -2.33
C ARG A 71 2.31 11.04 -3.43
N LYS A 72 2.69 10.25 -4.41
CA LYS A 72 1.82 9.78 -5.48
C LYS A 72 1.15 8.50 -5.02
N PHE A 73 -0.17 8.45 -5.08
CA PHE A 73 -0.91 7.23 -4.80
C PHE A 73 -0.97 6.38 -6.06
N LEU A 74 -0.25 5.26 -6.03
CA LEU A 74 -0.21 4.30 -7.14
C LEU A 74 -1.47 3.44 -7.15
N GLY A 75 -2.05 3.22 -5.97
CA GLY A 75 -3.30 2.50 -5.81
C GLY A 75 -3.28 1.52 -4.64
N THR A 76 -4.16 0.53 -4.71
CA THR A 76 -4.40 -0.40 -3.61
C THR A 76 -4.28 -1.83 -4.08
N ILE A 77 -3.56 -2.64 -3.31
CA ILE A 77 -3.59 -4.09 -3.46
C ILE A 77 -4.58 -4.71 -2.49
N TRP A 78 -5.43 -5.59 -3.00
CA TRP A 78 -6.46 -6.31 -2.26
C TRP A 78 -6.06 -7.79 -2.21
N PHE A 79 -5.86 -8.30 -0.99
CA PHE A 79 -5.53 -9.71 -0.71
C PHE A 79 -6.78 -10.56 -0.54
N LYS A 80 -7.86 -9.95 -0.03
CA LYS A 80 -9.15 -10.61 0.19
C LYS A 80 -10.27 -9.59 0.10
N ASP A 81 -11.13 -9.72 -0.90
CA ASP A 81 -12.28 -8.81 -1.08
C ASP A 81 -13.33 -9.49 -1.95
N SER A 82 -14.52 -9.72 -1.40
CA SER A 82 -15.60 -10.43 -2.10
C SER A 82 -16.21 -9.62 -3.24
N LEU A 83 -16.21 -8.28 -3.14
CA LEU A 83 -16.76 -7.40 -4.17
C LEU A 83 -15.85 -7.35 -5.39
N ARG A 84 -14.54 -7.43 -5.18
CA ARG A 84 -13.51 -7.40 -6.21
C ARG A 84 -13.16 -8.79 -6.73
N ASN A 85 -13.53 -9.85 -6.00
CA ASN A 85 -13.08 -11.24 -6.23
C ASN A 85 -11.57 -11.41 -6.00
N ALA A 86 -11.02 -10.74 -4.98
CA ALA A 86 -9.66 -10.99 -4.51
C ALA A 86 -9.66 -12.13 -3.49
N THR A 87 -8.70 -13.04 -3.61
CA THR A 87 -8.52 -14.23 -2.76
C THR A 87 -7.05 -14.42 -2.45
N GLU A 88 -6.72 -15.28 -1.47
CA GLU A 88 -5.33 -15.47 -1.01
C GLU A 88 -4.33 -15.83 -2.12
N GLY A 89 -4.77 -16.47 -3.21
CA GLY A 89 -3.95 -16.80 -4.39
C GLY A 89 -4.18 -15.95 -5.65
N ASP A 90 -5.18 -15.07 -5.65
CA ASP A 90 -5.51 -14.18 -6.78
C ASP A 90 -5.83 -12.78 -6.24
N TRP A 91 -4.82 -11.92 -6.22
CA TRP A 91 -4.90 -10.56 -5.71
C TRP A 91 -5.32 -9.60 -6.82
N ILE A 92 -5.85 -8.45 -6.40
CA ILE A 92 -6.21 -7.37 -7.30
C ILE A 92 -5.44 -6.13 -6.92
N PHE A 93 -4.73 -5.57 -7.88
CA PHE A 93 -4.12 -4.25 -7.76
C PHE A 93 -4.99 -3.25 -8.51
N GLU A 94 -5.71 -2.44 -7.74
CA GLU A 94 -6.41 -1.26 -8.24
C GLU A 94 -5.38 -0.16 -8.52
N LEU A 95 -5.14 0.12 -9.79
CA LEU A 95 -4.20 1.11 -10.28
C LEU A 95 -4.89 2.48 -10.39
N HIS A 96 -4.23 3.50 -9.86
CA HIS A 96 -4.60 4.90 -10.03
C HIS A 96 -3.59 5.60 -10.97
N GLY A 97 -4.07 6.19 -12.05
CA GLY A 97 -3.24 6.86 -13.05
C GLY A 97 -2.64 5.90 -14.06
N ARG A 98 -3.11 5.97 -15.32
CA ARG A 98 -2.60 5.14 -16.41
C ARG A 98 -1.10 5.36 -16.64
N GLU A 99 -0.60 6.54 -16.33
CA GLU A 99 0.83 6.87 -16.37
C GLU A 99 1.69 6.02 -15.43
N ASN A 100 1.11 5.37 -14.41
CA ASN A 100 1.83 4.48 -13.50
C ASN A 100 1.78 3.01 -13.95
N LEU A 101 1.10 2.68 -15.05
CA LEU A 101 0.86 1.30 -15.45
C LEU A 101 2.15 0.47 -15.55
N ALA A 102 3.18 1.01 -16.20
CA ALA A 102 4.45 0.30 -16.38
C ALA A 102 5.12 -0.01 -15.03
N GLN A 103 5.15 0.97 -14.12
CA GLN A 103 5.72 0.78 -12.79
C GLN A 103 4.90 -0.20 -11.95
N VAL A 104 3.57 -0.12 -12.01
CA VAL A 104 2.69 -1.03 -11.28
C VAL A 104 2.75 -2.45 -11.84
N GLN A 105 2.96 -2.61 -13.16
CA GLN A 105 3.21 -3.92 -13.78
C GLN A 105 4.51 -4.54 -13.28
N GLU A 106 5.59 -3.77 -13.20
CA GLU A 106 6.87 -4.25 -12.67
C GLU A 106 6.72 -4.66 -11.19
N LEU A 107 6.07 -3.81 -10.38
CA LEU A 107 5.83 -4.07 -8.98
C LEU A 107 4.96 -5.32 -8.78
N ALA A 108 3.85 -5.43 -9.50
CA ALA A 108 2.96 -6.58 -9.46
C ALA A 108 3.66 -7.86 -9.92
N GLY A 109 4.51 -7.79 -10.96
CA GLY A 109 5.34 -8.93 -11.38
C GLY A 109 6.28 -9.39 -10.27
N GLY A 110 6.99 -8.46 -9.62
CA GLY A 110 7.87 -8.75 -8.50
C GLY A 110 7.13 -9.39 -7.31
N MET A 111 5.95 -8.88 -6.97
CA MET A 111 5.11 -9.44 -5.90
C MET A 111 4.57 -10.82 -6.28
N ALA A 112 4.04 -10.99 -7.49
CA ALA A 112 3.51 -12.25 -8.00
C ALA A 112 4.54 -13.38 -7.92
N SER A 113 5.77 -13.11 -8.35
CA SER A 113 6.89 -14.07 -8.27
C SER A 113 7.33 -14.33 -6.82
N THR A 114 7.42 -13.30 -5.99
CA THR A 114 7.90 -13.43 -4.60
C THR A 114 6.92 -14.23 -3.73
N PHE A 115 5.63 -14.02 -3.91
CA PHE A 115 4.58 -14.61 -3.08
C PHE A 115 3.90 -15.82 -3.73
N ASN A 116 4.28 -16.18 -4.96
CA ASN A 116 3.65 -17.24 -5.75
C ASN A 116 2.12 -17.06 -5.87
N VAL A 117 1.71 -15.84 -6.25
CA VAL A 117 0.30 -15.45 -6.40
C VAL A 117 0.04 -14.88 -7.78
N LYS A 118 -1.21 -14.91 -8.21
CA LYS A 118 -1.65 -14.17 -9.39
C LYS A 118 -2.06 -12.77 -8.97
N ILE A 119 -1.66 -11.75 -9.74
CA ILE A 119 -2.08 -10.37 -9.50
C ILE A 119 -2.75 -9.82 -10.77
N ARG A 120 -4.02 -9.45 -10.66
CA ARG A 120 -4.76 -8.77 -11.74
C ARG A 120 -4.72 -7.27 -11.53
N LEU A 121 -4.41 -6.53 -12.59
CA LEU A 121 -4.43 -5.08 -12.58
C LEU A 121 -5.80 -4.57 -13.01
N HIS A 122 -6.34 -3.62 -12.25
CA HIS A 122 -7.60 -2.93 -12.58
C HIS A 122 -7.36 -1.43 -12.57
N LEU A 123 -7.51 -0.75 -13.71
CA LEU A 123 -7.38 0.71 -13.75
C LEU A 123 -8.65 1.36 -13.17
N THR A 124 -8.52 1.96 -11.98
CA THR A 124 -9.65 2.61 -11.28
C THR A 124 -9.86 4.04 -11.77
N CYS A 125 -8.79 4.76 -12.09
CA CYS A 125 -8.89 6.11 -12.64
C CYS A 125 -7.75 6.42 -13.60
N GLU A 126 -8.03 7.22 -14.63
CA GLU A 126 -7.07 7.56 -15.68
C GLU A 126 -5.88 8.40 -15.20
N HIS A 127 -6.06 9.19 -14.14
CA HIS A 127 -5.03 10.08 -13.61
C HIS A 127 -4.63 9.72 -12.18
N SER A 128 -3.36 9.90 -11.87
CA SER A 128 -2.86 9.66 -10.52
C SER A 128 -3.50 10.60 -9.52
N ARG A 129 -3.72 10.07 -8.33
CA ARG A 129 -4.11 10.88 -7.17
C ARG A 129 -2.86 11.21 -6.38
N THR A 130 -2.77 12.45 -5.91
CA THR A 130 -1.88 12.76 -4.78
C THR A 130 -2.47 12.18 -3.50
N GLU A 131 -1.59 11.81 -2.58
CA GLU A 131 -1.94 11.36 -1.24
C GLU A 131 -3.10 12.17 -0.63
N ALA A 132 -4.06 11.46 -0.02
CA ALA A 132 -5.12 12.08 0.75
C ALA A 132 -4.54 12.53 2.10
N VAL A 133 -4.15 13.81 2.20
CA VAL A 133 -3.65 14.38 3.44
C VAL A 133 -4.77 14.37 4.48
N ARG A 134 -4.54 13.69 5.61
CA ARG A 134 -5.39 13.86 6.80
C ARG A 134 -5.02 15.21 7.43
N SER A 135 -5.72 16.26 7.04
CA SER A 135 -5.72 17.53 7.78
C SER A 135 -6.45 17.29 9.10
N ILE A 136 -5.71 16.99 10.18
CA ILE A 136 -6.20 17.19 11.54
C ILE A 136 -5.53 18.46 12.04
N LEU A 137 -6.36 19.44 12.39
CA LEU A 137 -5.97 20.59 13.22
C LEU A 137 -5.24 20.07 14.46
N GLY A 138 -4.16 20.77 14.83
CA GLY A 138 -3.12 20.35 15.76
C GLY A 138 -3.56 19.62 17.03
N ASP A 139 -2.70 18.69 17.45
CA ASP A 139 -2.50 18.39 18.86
C ASP A 139 -1.56 19.43 19.49
#